data_AF-A0A4Q5M3D7-F1
#
_entry.id   AF-A0A4Q5M3D7-F1
#
_cell.length_a   1.000
_cell.length_b   1.000
_cell.length_c   1.000
_cell.angle_alpha   90.00
_cell.angle_beta   90.00
_cell.angle_gamma   90.00
#
_symmetry.space_group_name_H-M   'P 1'
#
loop_
_entity.id
_entity.type
_entity.pdbx_description
1 polymer ?
#
loop_
_entity_poly.entity_id
_entity_poly.type
_entity_poly.pdbx_seq_one_letter_code
_entity_poly.pdbx_strand_id
1 'polypeptide(L)'
;MPYTSNPDLPTLKLPFEWNGTPIDERGRFVNYEFPFVDSFKEVLRWQFTRNPQKSEKKTEQWRAEVLQNQGFLDSKKDCIVWLGHASFFIRLAGITFLIDPVLFNISLIKRQSALPVSAADLRNIDYILVSHDHRDHCDEKSLKLLAKNNPDATYLTGLNLAPVIQRFTHSSKIQTAGWFQQYETAEAIKVFYVPSRHWGRRFLNDTNLQLWGGYIIQGAGKTIYFGGDSGYGKHFADIASVFPAIDFAMIGIGAYKPEFFMGQSHTSPTDAVKAFNDTKAKVMIPMHYGTFDLADEPLGDPLRVMHKLEKQGAINGDLKALKVGEVLTPNP
;
A
#
# COMPACT_ATOMS: atom_id res chain seq x y z
N MET A 1 -9.64 24.97 5.88
CA MET A 1 -9.53 24.06 4.72
C MET A 1 -10.88 23.39 4.54
N PRO A 2 -11.41 23.28 3.32
CA PRO A 2 -12.59 22.48 3.06
C PRO A 2 -12.33 20.98 3.31
N TYR A 3 -13.40 20.22 3.54
CA TYR A 3 -13.38 18.77 3.75
C TYR A 3 -14.41 18.10 2.85
N THR A 4 -14.18 16.83 2.54
CA THR A 4 -15.09 16.02 1.74
C THR A 4 -15.15 14.57 2.26
N SER A 5 -16.21 13.88 1.92
CA SER A 5 -16.47 12.48 2.24
C SER A 5 -17.45 11.91 1.23
N ASN A 6 -17.48 10.59 1.08
CA ASN A 6 -18.57 9.95 0.34
C ASN A 6 -19.86 10.05 1.18
N PRO A 7 -20.94 10.69 0.69
CA PRO A 7 -22.18 10.81 1.46
C PRO A 7 -22.90 9.48 1.70
N ASP A 8 -22.61 8.45 0.91
CA ASP A 8 -23.27 7.15 0.95
C ASP A 8 -22.57 6.16 1.90
N LEU A 9 -21.35 6.46 2.35
CA LEU A 9 -20.58 5.60 3.25
C LEU A 9 -20.49 6.18 4.67
N PRO A 10 -20.64 5.35 5.72
CA PRO A 10 -20.53 5.84 7.08
C PRO A 10 -19.08 6.19 7.43
N THR A 11 -18.90 7.32 8.10
CA THR A 11 -17.63 7.69 8.75
C THR A 11 -17.58 7.08 10.15
N LEU A 12 -16.45 6.50 10.52
CA LEU A 12 -16.21 5.99 11.87
C LEU A 12 -16.38 7.09 12.93
N LYS A 13 -16.89 6.70 14.10
CA LYS A 13 -16.84 7.56 15.28
C LYS A 13 -15.41 7.57 15.83
N LEU A 14 -14.71 8.68 15.64
CA LEU A 14 -13.30 8.80 16.00
C LEU A 14 -13.11 9.34 17.44
N PRO A 15 -12.00 9.02 18.11
CA PRO A 15 -11.66 9.57 19.43
C PRO A 15 -11.15 11.02 19.36
N PHE A 16 -11.19 11.65 18.19
CA PHE A 16 -10.78 13.03 17.92
C PHE A 16 -11.77 13.68 16.95
N GLU A 17 -11.73 15.02 16.85
CA GLU A 17 -12.57 15.75 15.91
C GLU A 17 -12.20 15.42 14.46
N TRP A 18 -13.20 15.11 13.64
CA TRP A 18 -12.99 14.74 12.24
C TRP A 18 -14.08 15.31 11.35
N ASN A 19 -13.69 16.25 10.50
CA ASN A 19 -14.59 16.97 9.60
C ASN A 19 -14.65 16.35 8.19
N GLY A 20 -13.85 15.30 7.93
CA GLY A 20 -13.75 14.63 6.63
C GLY A 20 -12.33 14.63 6.07
N THR A 21 -12.16 14.11 4.85
CA THR A 21 -10.89 14.16 4.14
C THR A 21 -10.59 15.59 3.69
N PRO A 22 -9.41 16.15 4.02
CA PRO A 22 -9.11 17.54 3.72
C PRO A 22 -8.79 17.76 2.24
N ILE A 23 -9.27 18.88 1.72
CA ILE A 23 -9.00 19.38 0.37
C ILE A 23 -8.57 20.85 0.43
N ASP A 24 -7.86 21.32 -0.58
CA ASP A 24 -7.55 22.74 -0.77
C ASP A 24 -8.71 23.50 -1.45
N GLU A 25 -8.55 24.81 -1.61
CA GLU A 25 -9.55 25.67 -2.26
C GLU A 25 -9.84 25.31 -3.73
N ARG A 26 -8.97 24.52 -4.37
CA ARG A 26 -9.13 24.03 -5.74
C ARG A 26 -9.71 22.61 -5.78
N GLY A 27 -10.10 22.05 -4.63
CA GLY A 27 -10.63 20.69 -4.51
C GLY A 27 -9.57 19.60 -4.61
N ARG A 28 -8.28 19.93 -4.47
CA ARG A 28 -7.20 18.93 -4.46
C ARG A 28 -7.01 18.37 -3.07
N PHE A 29 -6.82 17.07 -2.94
CA PHE A 29 -6.54 16.43 -1.67
C PHE A 29 -5.23 16.94 -1.07
N VAL A 30 -5.19 17.01 0.24
CA VAL A 30 -4.00 17.38 1.00
C VAL A 30 -3.73 16.35 2.08
N ASN A 31 -2.48 16.27 2.49
CA ASN A 31 -2.08 15.38 3.57
C ASN A 31 -2.73 15.82 4.89
N TYR A 32 -2.99 14.85 5.76
CA TYR A 32 -3.71 15.07 7.01
C TYR A 32 -2.99 16.05 7.96
N GLU A 33 -1.66 15.98 8.01
CA GLU A 33 -0.84 16.76 8.96
C GLU A 33 0.11 17.73 8.25
N PHE A 34 0.75 17.28 7.16
CA PHE A 34 1.81 18.02 6.51
C PHE A 34 1.28 18.67 5.22
N PRO A 35 1.66 19.91 4.87
CA PRO A 35 1.43 20.39 3.53
C PRO A 35 2.24 19.53 2.54
N PHE A 36 1.64 19.15 1.41
CA PHE A 36 2.39 18.55 0.31
C PHE A 36 3.27 19.63 -0.33
N VAL A 37 4.59 19.39 -0.40
CA VAL A 37 5.53 20.31 -1.04
C VAL A 37 5.76 19.85 -2.48
N ASP A 38 4.87 20.26 -3.38
CA ASP A 38 5.11 20.07 -4.82
C ASP A 38 6.29 20.95 -5.22
N SER A 39 7.39 20.32 -5.57
CA SER A 39 8.62 21.02 -5.89
C SER A 39 9.31 20.32 -7.03
N PHE A 40 8.91 20.70 -8.25
CA PHE A 40 9.72 20.48 -9.45
C PHE A 40 11.20 20.83 -9.22
N LYS A 41 11.47 21.82 -8.36
CA LYS A 41 12.83 22.17 -7.89
C LYS A 41 13.50 21.05 -7.09
N GLU A 42 12.81 20.36 -6.19
CA GLU A 42 13.36 19.21 -5.47
C GLU A 42 13.55 17.99 -6.39
N VAL A 43 12.69 17.79 -7.40
CA VAL A 43 12.90 16.76 -8.43
C VAL A 43 14.18 17.02 -9.22
N LEU A 44 14.37 18.26 -9.70
CA LEU A 44 15.61 18.65 -10.37
C LEU A 44 16.81 18.50 -9.43
N ARG A 45 16.69 18.95 -8.19
CA ARG A 45 17.72 18.80 -7.17
C ARG A 45 18.12 17.34 -7.00
N TRP A 46 17.16 16.41 -6.92
CA TRP A 46 17.44 14.98 -6.86
C TRP A 46 18.22 14.52 -8.10
N GLN A 47 17.76 14.84 -9.31
CA GLN A 47 18.44 14.43 -10.55
C GLN A 47 19.89 14.90 -10.65
N PHE A 48 20.21 16.08 -10.11
CA PHE A 48 21.56 16.63 -10.08
C PHE A 48 22.36 16.26 -8.83
N THR A 49 21.71 15.74 -7.78
CA THR A 49 22.39 15.30 -6.57
C THR A 49 23.09 13.97 -6.83
N ARG A 50 24.35 13.87 -6.44
CA ARG A 50 25.11 12.63 -6.56
C ARG A 50 24.52 11.57 -5.62
N ASN A 51 24.03 10.47 -6.18
CA ASN A 51 23.68 9.28 -5.40
C ASN A 51 24.96 8.68 -4.76
N PRO A 52 25.08 8.67 -3.42
CA PRO A 52 26.26 8.16 -2.72
C PRO A 52 26.42 6.63 -2.86
N GLN A 53 25.34 5.89 -3.08
CA GLN A 53 25.31 4.44 -3.25
C GLN A 53 25.28 4.00 -4.72
N LYS A 54 25.51 4.91 -5.68
CA LYS A 54 25.46 4.59 -7.12
C LYS A 54 26.30 3.37 -7.50
N SER A 55 27.52 3.25 -6.95
CA SER A 55 28.41 2.12 -7.21
C SER A 55 27.89 0.83 -6.60
N GLU A 56 27.49 0.86 -5.33
CA GLU A 56 26.90 -0.28 -4.60
C GLU A 56 25.67 -0.81 -5.35
N LYS A 57 24.76 0.09 -5.71
CA LYS A 57 23.54 -0.20 -6.47
C LYS A 57 23.84 -0.85 -7.81
N LYS A 58 24.83 -0.36 -8.55
CA LYS A 58 25.23 -0.94 -9.85
C LYS A 58 25.76 -2.37 -9.72
N THR A 59 26.45 -2.67 -8.61
CA THR A 59 27.04 -4.00 -8.36
C THR A 59 26.12 -4.94 -7.59
N GLU A 60 24.95 -4.48 -7.16
CA GLU A 60 24.02 -5.23 -6.31
C GLU A 60 23.49 -6.50 -7.00
N GLN A 61 23.80 -7.64 -6.37
CA GLN A 61 23.35 -8.97 -6.84
C GLN A 61 22.16 -9.50 -6.05
N TRP A 62 21.85 -8.91 -4.90
CA TRP A 62 20.70 -9.37 -4.11
C TRP A 62 19.40 -9.20 -4.90
N ARG A 63 18.54 -10.21 -4.83
CA ARG A 63 17.17 -10.21 -5.34
C ARG A 63 16.25 -10.84 -4.30
N ALA A 64 15.01 -10.37 -4.25
CA ALA A 64 14.01 -10.98 -3.38
C ALA A 64 13.82 -12.45 -3.76
N GLU A 65 13.86 -13.33 -2.76
CA GLU A 65 13.61 -14.75 -2.99
C GLU A 65 12.13 -14.96 -3.38
N VAL A 66 11.90 -15.83 -4.35
CA VAL A 66 10.56 -16.12 -4.89
C VAL A 66 10.24 -17.59 -4.66
N LEU A 67 9.19 -17.86 -3.89
CA LEU A 67 8.58 -19.17 -3.73
C LEU A 67 7.47 -19.33 -4.76
N GLN A 68 7.69 -20.18 -5.76
CA GLN A 68 6.66 -20.55 -6.73
C GLN A 68 5.68 -21.51 -6.05
N ASN A 69 4.58 -20.96 -5.54
CA ASN A 69 3.57 -21.71 -4.80
C ASN A 69 2.17 -21.25 -5.23
N GLN A 70 1.43 -22.12 -5.91
CA GLN A 70 0.06 -21.82 -6.32
C GLN A 70 -0.99 -22.36 -5.34
N GLY A 71 -0.60 -23.15 -4.34
CA GLY A 71 -1.55 -23.85 -3.46
C GLY A 71 -2.45 -22.93 -2.64
N PHE A 72 -2.04 -21.67 -2.43
CA PHE A 72 -2.88 -20.69 -1.76
C PHE A 72 -4.08 -20.22 -2.61
N LEU A 73 -4.01 -20.32 -3.95
CA LEU A 73 -5.09 -19.90 -4.84
C LEU A 73 -6.34 -20.76 -4.61
N ASP A 74 -6.14 -22.08 -4.46
CA ASP A 74 -7.22 -23.07 -4.28
C ASP A 74 -7.56 -23.36 -2.81
N SER A 75 -6.69 -22.96 -1.88
CA SER A 75 -6.88 -23.20 -0.44
C SER A 75 -8.01 -22.37 0.14
N LYS A 76 -8.89 -23.00 0.93
CA LYS A 76 -9.94 -22.29 1.70
C LYS A 76 -9.45 -21.67 3.01
N LYS A 77 -8.19 -21.91 3.38
CA LYS A 77 -7.62 -21.37 4.62
C LYS A 77 -7.34 -19.88 4.48
N ASP A 78 -7.53 -19.16 5.57
CA ASP A 78 -7.11 -17.77 5.66
C ASP A 78 -5.59 -17.68 5.49
N CYS A 79 -5.15 -16.67 4.76
CA CYS A 79 -3.74 -16.47 4.45
C CYS A 79 -3.43 -15.03 4.05
N ILE A 80 -2.16 -14.66 4.19
CA ILE A 80 -1.56 -13.46 3.63
C ILE A 80 -0.38 -13.91 2.77
N VAL A 81 -0.34 -13.46 1.52
CA VAL A 81 0.71 -13.80 0.58
C VAL A 81 1.24 -12.52 -0.06
N TRP A 82 2.53 -12.26 0.11
CA TRP A 82 3.19 -11.15 -0.58
C TRP A 82 3.50 -11.53 -2.02
N LEU A 83 2.91 -10.82 -2.97
CA LEU A 83 3.15 -11.06 -4.40
C LEU A 83 4.32 -10.24 -4.95
N GLY A 84 4.94 -9.39 -4.12
CA GLY A 84 6.00 -8.45 -4.45
C GLY A 84 5.50 -7.00 -4.55
N HIS A 85 6.39 -6.03 -4.35
CA HIS A 85 6.08 -4.60 -4.22
C HIS A 85 5.09 -4.34 -3.09
N ALA A 86 3.98 -3.64 -3.35
CA ALA A 86 2.85 -3.50 -2.44
C ALA A 86 1.70 -4.47 -2.75
N SER A 87 1.91 -5.46 -3.63
CA SER A 87 0.86 -6.39 -4.03
C SER A 87 0.69 -7.52 -3.02
N PHE A 88 -0.52 -7.68 -2.49
CA PHE A 88 -0.87 -8.75 -1.56
C PHE A 88 -2.11 -9.51 -2.00
N PHE A 89 -2.04 -10.83 -1.92
CA PHE A 89 -3.21 -11.69 -1.91
C PHE A 89 -3.56 -12.01 -0.46
N ILE A 90 -4.81 -11.82 -0.07
CA ILE A 90 -5.29 -12.10 1.29
C ILE A 90 -6.56 -12.92 1.20
N ARG A 91 -6.65 -13.98 1.98
CA ARG A 91 -7.92 -14.64 2.27
C ARG A 91 -8.22 -14.50 3.75
N LEU A 92 -9.40 -13.99 4.07
CA LEU A 92 -9.84 -13.80 5.45
C LEU A 92 -11.35 -14.05 5.55
N ALA A 93 -11.77 -14.88 6.49
CA ALA A 93 -13.18 -15.26 6.65
C ALA A 93 -13.81 -15.80 5.34
N GLY A 94 -13.03 -16.50 4.52
CA GLY A 94 -13.46 -17.02 3.21
C GLY A 94 -13.56 -15.98 2.09
N ILE A 95 -13.29 -14.70 2.36
CA ILE A 95 -13.28 -13.62 1.37
C ILE A 95 -11.86 -13.39 0.86
N THR A 96 -11.72 -13.23 -0.46
CA THR A 96 -10.44 -13.09 -1.14
C THR A 96 -10.22 -11.66 -1.62
N PHE A 97 -9.10 -11.06 -1.19
CA PHE A 97 -8.67 -9.71 -1.55
C PHE A 97 -7.40 -9.76 -2.40
N LEU A 98 -7.30 -8.80 -3.31
CA LEU A 98 -6.05 -8.46 -3.98
C LEU A 98 -5.80 -6.96 -3.82
N ILE A 99 -4.71 -6.58 -3.15
CA ILE A 99 -4.37 -5.19 -2.86
C ILE A 99 -3.24 -4.74 -3.80
N ASP A 100 -3.35 -3.53 -4.36
CA ASP A 100 -2.37 -2.87 -5.23
C ASP A 100 -1.72 -3.82 -6.26
N PRO A 101 -2.52 -4.46 -7.13
CA PRO A 101 -2.01 -5.51 -8.00
C PRO A 101 -1.15 -4.95 -9.13
N VAL A 102 0.16 -5.17 -9.03
CA VAL A 102 1.12 -4.91 -10.11
C VAL A 102 1.80 -6.21 -10.50
N LEU A 103 1.29 -6.80 -11.58
CA LEU A 103 1.62 -8.14 -12.04
C LEU A 103 2.69 -8.15 -13.14
N PHE A 104 3.07 -6.97 -13.65
CA PHE A 104 3.94 -6.79 -14.80
C PHE A 104 5.03 -5.73 -14.56
N ASN A 105 5.82 -5.44 -15.60
CA ASN A 105 6.67 -4.25 -15.63
C ASN A 105 5.81 -2.97 -15.61
N ILE A 106 6.30 -1.93 -14.97
CA ILE A 106 5.62 -0.63 -14.91
C ILE A 106 6.26 0.28 -15.95
N SER A 107 5.59 0.51 -17.08
CA SER A 107 6.14 1.32 -18.17
C SER A 107 7.56 0.85 -18.56
N LEU A 108 8.58 1.70 -18.41
CA LEU A 108 9.99 1.40 -18.69
C LEU A 108 10.73 0.73 -17.52
N ILE A 109 10.10 0.63 -16.34
CA ILE A 109 10.70 0.06 -15.13
C ILE A 109 10.42 -1.45 -15.11
N LYS A 110 11.50 -2.23 -15.20
CA LYS A 110 11.43 -3.69 -15.17
C LYS A 110 11.22 -4.20 -13.76
N ARG A 111 10.30 -5.16 -13.61
CA ARG A 111 10.14 -5.95 -12.39
C ARG A 111 11.36 -6.85 -12.15
N GLN A 112 11.95 -6.76 -10.97
CA GLN A 112 13.19 -7.46 -10.58
C GLN A 112 12.93 -8.79 -9.86
N SER A 113 11.75 -8.96 -9.27
CA SER A 113 11.27 -10.24 -8.73
C SER A 113 10.29 -10.88 -9.71
N ALA A 114 10.34 -12.20 -9.87
CA ALA A 114 9.31 -12.92 -10.60
C ALA A 114 7.97 -12.86 -9.82
N LEU A 115 6.85 -12.85 -10.53
CA LEU A 115 5.54 -13.10 -9.91
C LEU A 115 5.53 -14.58 -9.43
N PRO A 116 5.05 -14.88 -8.21
CA PRO A 116 5.14 -16.23 -7.65
C PRO A 116 4.10 -17.21 -8.22
N VAL A 117 3.15 -16.69 -9.01
CA VAL A 117 2.08 -17.43 -9.68
C VAL A 117 1.82 -16.81 -11.05
N SER A 118 1.13 -17.53 -11.93
CA SER A 118 0.69 -16.92 -13.19
C SER A 118 -0.34 -15.84 -12.92
N ALA A 119 -0.20 -14.68 -13.57
CA ALA A 119 -1.19 -13.61 -13.49
C ALA A 119 -2.58 -14.06 -13.97
N ALA A 120 -2.65 -15.07 -14.86
CA ALA A 120 -3.90 -15.63 -15.37
C ALA A 120 -4.65 -16.52 -14.36
N ASP A 121 -3.97 -16.94 -13.29
CA ASP A 121 -4.53 -17.83 -12.26
C ASP A 121 -5.09 -17.03 -11.07
N LEU A 122 -4.89 -15.71 -11.05
CA LEU A 122 -5.53 -14.81 -10.08
C LEU A 122 -7.02 -14.62 -10.45
N ARG A 123 -7.82 -15.59 -10.00
CA ARG A 123 -9.27 -15.72 -10.20
C ARG A 123 -9.99 -15.79 -8.86
N ASN A 124 -11.32 -15.68 -8.89
CA ASN A 124 -12.18 -15.75 -7.71
C ASN A 124 -11.79 -14.73 -6.63
N ILE A 125 -11.42 -13.52 -7.06
CA ILE A 125 -11.14 -12.38 -6.18
C ILE A 125 -12.46 -11.65 -5.92
N ASP A 126 -12.83 -11.50 -4.65
CA ASP A 126 -14.06 -10.80 -4.25
C ASP A 126 -13.86 -9.27 -4.27
N TYR A 127 -12.71 -8.82 -3.73
CA TYR A 127 -12.37 -7.40 -3.63
C TYR A 127 -10.99 -7.09 -4.19
N ILE A 128 -10.91 -6.07 -5.04
CA ILE A 128 -9.63 -5.53 -5.53
C ILE A 128 -9.45 -4.13 -4.93
N LEU A 129 -8.42 -3.96 -4.11
CA LEU A 129 -8.15 -2.73 -3.38
C LEU A 129 -7.05 -1.95 -4.11
N VAL A 130 -7.26 -0.65 -4.33
CA VAL A 130 -6.27 0.23 -5.00
C VAL A 130 -6.04 1.46 -4.12
N SER A 131 -4.89 1.52 -3.47
CA SER A 131 -4.55 2.49 -2.43
C SER A 131 -4.48 3.92 -2.95
N HIS A 132 -3.89 4.12 -4.12
CA HIS A 132 -3.73 5.42 -4.78
C HIS A 132 -3.44 5.27 -6.27
N ASP A 133 -3.29 6.41 -6.95
CA ASP A 133 -3.32 6.49 -8.40
C ASP A 133 -1.95 6.32 -9.07
N HIS A 134 -0.84 6.10 -8.37
CA HIS A 134 0.46 5.90 -9.03
C HIS A 134 0.50 4.58 -9.83
N ARG A 135 1.35 4.54 -10.86
CA ARG A 135 1.40 3.43 -11.83
C ARG A 135 1.90 2.12 -11.22
N ASP A 136 2.64 2.20 -10.13
CA ASP A 136 3.17 1.07 -9.38
C ASP A 136 2.21 0.56 -8.29
N HIS A 137 0.98 1.09 -8.23
CA HIS A 137 -0.12 0.61 -7.37
C HIS A 137 -1.43 0.43 -8.15
N CYS A 138 -1.71 1.34 -9.08
CA CYS A 138 -2.83 1.33 -10.01
C CYS A 138 -2.32 1.08 -11.45
N ASP A 139 -1.83 -0.14 -11.70
CA ASP A 139 -1.31 -0.56 -13.01
C ASP A 139 -2.44 -0.91 -13.99
N GLU A 140 -2.48 -0.23 -15.13
CA GLU A 140 -3.51 -0.42 -16.16
C GLU A 140 -3.51 -1.85 -16.71
N LYS A 141 -2.34 -2.44 -16.96
CA LYS A 141 -2.25 -3.77 -17.57
C LYS A 141 -2.74 -4.86 -16.61
N SER A 142 -2.38 -4.75 -15.34
CA SER A 142 -2.83 -5.65 -14.28
C SER A 142 -4.33 -5.53 -14.05
N LEU A 143 -4.87 -4.32 -13.92
CA LEU A 143 -6.31 -4.11 -13.72
C LEU A 143 -7.15 -4.59 -14.90
N LYS A 144 -6.70 -4.39 -16.14
CA LYS A 144 -7.35 -4.95 -17.35
C LYS A 144 -7.44 -6.48 -17.32
N LEU A 145 -6.34 -7.15 -16.97
CA LEU A 145 -6.33 -8.60 -16.86
C LEU A 145 -7.24 -9.10 -15.74
N LEU A 146 -7.18 -8.45 -14.57
CA LEU A 146 -7.98 -8.84 -13.41
C LEU A 146 -9.47 -8.63 -13.64
N ALA A 147 -9.88 -7.56 -14.33
CA ALA A 147 -11.27 -7.34 -14.71
C ALA A 147 -11.80 -8.47 -15.62
N LYS A 148 -10.96 -8.95 -16.55
CA LYS A 148 -11.29 -10.10 -17.41
C LYS A 148 -11.42 -11.40 -16.60
N ASN A 149 -10.51 -11.62 -15.66
CA ASN A 149 -10.46 -12.86 -14.88
C ASN A 149 -11.49 -12.90 -13.73
N ASN A 150 -11.91 -11.73 -13.24
CA ASN A 150 -12.77 -11.56 -12.06
C ASN A 150 -13.88 -10.53 -12.38
N PRO A 151 -14.81 -10.83 -13.30
CA PRO A 151 -15.84 -9.89 -13.71
C PRO A 151 -16.77 -9.45 -12.57
N ASP A 152 -16.83 -10.23 -11.49
CA ASP A 152 -17.67 -9.96 -10.33
C ASP A 152 -17.00 -9.23 -9.18
N ALA A 153 -15.68 -9.02 -9.26
CA ALA A 153 -14.92 -8.35 -8.21
C ALA A 153 -15.41 -6.92 -7.99
N THR A 154 -15.48 -6.51 -6.73
CA THR A 154 -15.74 -5.13 -6.34
C THR A 154 -14.42 -4.41 -6.08
N TYR A 155 -14.24 -3.24 -6.70
CA TYR A 155 -13.07 -2.41 -6.49
C TYR A 155 -13.30 -1.46 -5.33
N LEU A 156 -12.38 -1.42 -4.36
CA LEU A 156 -12.41 -0.49 -3.23
C LEU A 156 -11.24 0.48 -3.38
N THR A 157 -11.51 1.78 -3.31
CA THR A 157 -10.47 2.81 -3.51
C THR A 157 -10.80 4.14 -2.85
N GLY A 158 -9.90 5.11 -2.93
CA GLY A 158 -10.09 6.46 -2.43
C GLY A 158 -11.04 7.30 -3.30
N LEU A 159 -11.51 8.42 -2.74
CA LEU A 159 -12.29 9.42 -3.47
C LEU A 159 -11.64 9.81 -4.82
N ASN A 160 -12.49 10.01 -5.83
CA ASN A 160 -12.14 10.43 -7.19
C ASN A 160 -11.28 9.46 -8.02
N LEU A 161 -10.89 8.29 -7.51
CA LEU A 161 -10.09 7.31 -8.26
C LEU A 161 -10.93 6.37 -9.16
N ALA A 162 -12.24 6.25 -8.90
CA ALA A 162 -13.14 5.39 -9.67
C ALA A 162 -13.08 5.61 -11.20
N PRO A 163 -13.07 6.84 -11.75
CA PRO A 163 -12.99 7.04 -13.20
C PRO A 163 -11.74 6.42 -13.84
N VAL A 164 -10.60 6.41 -13.13
CA VAL A 164 -9.35 5.80 -13.61
C VAL A 164 -9.50 4.28 -13.68
N ILE A 165 -10.00 3.67 -12.60
CA ILE A 165 -10.23 2.22 -12.54
C ILE A 165 -11.28 1.80 -13.56
N GLN A 166 -12.38 2.55 -13.69
CA GLN A 166 -13.45 2.29 -14.65
C GLN A 166 -12.93 2.35 -16.10
N ARG A 167 -12.05 3.29 -16.42
CA ARG A 167 -11.42 3.38 -17.75
C ARG A 167 -10.61 2.12 -18.10
N PHE A 168 -9.99 1.47 -17.12
CA PHE A 168 -9.18 0.27 -17.36
C PHE A 168 -10.02 -1.01 -17.33
N THR A 169 -10.99 -1.08 -16.43
CA THR A 169 -11.70 -2.32 -16.09
C THR A 169 -13.08 -2.42 -16.73
N HIS A 170 -13.68 -1.29 -17.12
CA HIS A 170 -15.09 -1.15 -17.48
C HIS A 170 -16.07 -1.62 -16.40
N SER A 171 -15.60 -1.82 -15.16
CA SER A 171 -16.44 -2.26 -14.05
C SER A 171 -17.35 -1.13 -13.57
N SER A 172 -18.59 -1.48 -13.23
CA SER A 172 -19.52 -0.63 -12.49
C SER A 172 -19.47 -0.88 -10.98
N LYS A 173 -18.77 -1.94 -10.52
CA LYS A 173 -18.65 -2.33 -9.12
C LYS A 173 -17.44 -1.64 -8.49
N ILE A 174 -17.50 -0.32 -8.29
CA ILE A 174 -16.40 0.47 -7.72
C ILE A 174 -16.95 1.34 -6.59
N GLN A 175 -16.40 1.19 -5.38
CA GLN A 175 -16.70 2.04 -4.23
C GLN A 175 -15.52 2.96 -3.94
N THR A 176 -15.82 4.23 -3.65
CA THR A 176 -14.82 5.23 -3.25
C THR A 176 -15.09 5.69 -1.84
N ALA A 177 -14.05 5.82 -1.01
CA ALA A 177 -14.18 6.25 0.37
C ALA A 177 -13.22 7.40 0.66
N GLY A 178 -13.66 8.33 1.50
CA GLY A 178 -12.78 9.22 2.24
C GLY A 178 -12.11 8.49 3.39
N TRP A 179 -11.10 9.11 3.97
CA TRP A 179 -10.42 8.60 5.15
C TRP A 179 -11.37 8.43 6.32
N PHE A 180 -11.18 7.33 7.04
CA PHE A 180 -12.00 6.82 8.14
C PHE A 180 -13.45 6.45 7.77
N GLN A 181 -13.76 6.30 6.48
CA GLN A 181 -15.04 5.74 6.05
C GLN A 181 -14.97 4.22 5.87
N GLN A 182 -16.09 3.55 6.13
CA GLN A 182 -16.24 2.11 5.94
C GLN A 182 -16.88 1.83 4.58
N TYR A 183 -16.33 0.88 3.83
CA TYR A 183 -16.95 0.38 2.60
C TYR A 183 -18.13 -0.56 2.89
N GLU A 184 -19.00 -0.75 1.90
CA GLU A 184 -20.03 -1.78 1.93
C GLU A 184 -19.43 -3.12 1.46
N THR A 185 -19.21 -4.03 2.39
CA THR A 185 -18.61 -5.35 2.14
C THR A 185 -19.51 -6.49 2.60
N ALA A 186 -19.16 -7.74 2.26
CA ALA A 186 -19.81 -8.92 2.78
C ALA A 186 -19.81 -8.91 4.32
N GLU A 187 -20.88 -9.42 4.93
CA GLU A 187 -21.13 -9.33 6.39
C GLU A 187 -19.96 -9.80 7.27
N ALA A 188 -19.23 -10.82 6.82
CA ALA A 188 -18.10 -11.41 7.54
C ALA A 188 -16.84 -10.52 7.59
N ILE A 189 -16.80 -9.43 6.80
CA ILE A 189 -15.65 -8.54 6.65
C ILE A 189 -16.08 -7.09 6.86
N LYS A 190 -15.18 -6.28 7.44
CA LYS A 190 -15.23 -4.83 7.36
C LYS A 190 -13.95 -4.30 6.72
N VAL A 191 -14.10 -3.37 5.79
CA VAL A 191 -12.96 -2.65 5.19
C VAL A 191 -13.13 -1.16 5.41
N PHE A 192 -12.07 -0.49 5.85
CA PHE A 192 -12.02 0.94 6.07
C PHE A 192 -10.89 1.55 5.26
N TYR A 193 -11.13 2.72 4.68
CA TYR A 193 -10.08 3.50 4.05
C TYR A 193 -9.45 4.44 5.09
N VAL A 194 -8.13 4.43 5.23
CA VAL A 194 -7.43 5.16 6.30
C VAL A 194 -6.34 6.08 5.73
N PRO A 195 -5.97 7.16 6.45
CA PRO A 195 -4.99 8.12 5.94
C PRO A 195 -3.59 7.54 5.80
N SER A 196 -2.89 8.02 4.77
CA SER A 196 -1.44 7.89 4.57
C SER A 196 -0.87 9.27 4.25
N ARG A 197 0.43 9.47 4.47
CA ARG A 197 1.15 10.69 4.06
C ARG A 197 1.75 10.49 2.67
N HIS A 198 1.03 10.87 1.63
CA HIS A 198 1.45 10.68 0.24
C HIS A 198 0.89 11.78 -0.68
N TRP A 199 0.80 11.49 -1.97
CA TRP A 199 0.28 12.38 -3.02
C TRP A 199 -0.23 11.51 -4.19
N GLY A 200 -0.89 12.13 -5.17
CA GLY A 200 -1.36 11.42 -6.35
C GLY A 200 -1.09 12.20 -7.62
N ARG A 201 -0.74 11.49 -8.71
CA ARG A 201 -0.58 12.06 -10.06
C ARG A 201 -0.40 10.97 -11.11
N ARG A 202 -1.19 11.01 -12.18
CA ARG A 202 -0.97 10.15 -13.37
C ARG A 202 -0.58 10.95 -14.61
N PHE A 203 -1.10 12.16 -14.74
CA PHE A 203 -0.92 13.05 -15.89
C PHE A 203 -0.28 14.38 -15.47
N LEU A 204 -0.15 15.31 -16.41
CA LEU A 204 0.52 16.58 -16.10
C LEU A 204 -0.32 17.50 -15.20
N ASN A 205 -1.65 17.41 -15.28
CA ASN A 205 -2.59 18.38 -14.68
C ASN A 205 -3.54 17.77 -13.64
N ASP A 206 -3.20 16.61 -13.07
CA ASP A 206 -4.07 15.88 -12.13
C ASP A 206 -3.47 15.71 -10.73
N THR A 207 -2.43 16.47 -10.39
CA THR A 207 -1.80 16.42 -9.06
C THR A 207 -2.85 16.55 -7.95
N ASN A 208 -2.93 15.52 -7.12
CA ASN A 208 -3.80 15.36 -5.95
C ASN A 208 -5.30 15.48 -6.26
N LEU A 209 -5.74 15.18 -7.48
CA LEU A 209 -7.18 15.08 -7.77
C LEU A 209 -7.79 13.75 -7.33
N GLN A 210 -6.97 12.71 -7.18
CA GLN A 210 -7.34 11.39 -6.67
C GLN A 210 -6.78 11.22 -5.25
N LEU A 211 -7.59 10.67 -4.35
CA LEU A 211 -7.17 10.43 -2.97
C LEU A 211 -6.24 9.22 -2.88
N TRP A 212 -5.31 9.27 -1.92
CA TRP A 212 -4.40 8.19 -1.53
C TRP A 212 -4.69 7.74 -0.10
N GLY A 213 -4.23 6.55 0.29
CA GLY A 213 -4.43 6.06 1.65
C GLY A 213 -4.04 4.60 1.82
N GLY A 214 -4.45 4.04 2.95
CA GLY A 214 -4.30 2.64 3.29
C GLY A 214 -5.65 1.99 3.59
N TYR A 215 -5.59 0.75 4.07
CA TYR A 215 -6.77 -0.04 4.43
C TYR A 215 -6.66 -0.65 5.81
N ILE A 216 -7.76 -0.69 6.54
CA ILE A 216 -7.97 -1.66 7.61
C ILE A 216 -8.94 -2.72 7.11
N ILE A 217 -8.58 -3.99 7.24
CA ILE A 217 -9.42 -5.15 6.92
C ILE A 217 -9.64 -5.94 8.21
N GLN A 218 -10.90 -6.13 8.59
CA GLN A 218 -11.28 -6.88 9.78
C GLN A 218 -12.19 -8.05 9.42
N GLY A 219 -11.88 -9.24 9.94
CA GLY A 219 -12.66 -10.46 9.74
C GLY A 219 -12.01 -11.65 10.45
N ALA A 220 -12.79 -12.70 10.73
CA ALA A 220 -12.31 -13.90 11.44
C ALA A 220 -11.52 -13.60 12.74
N GLY A 221 -11.87 -12.53 13.45
CA GLY A 221 -11.18 -12.09 14.67
C GLY A 221 -9.78 -11.49 14.45
N LYS A 222 -9.43 -11.13 13.20
CA LYS A 222 -8.16 -10.50 12.85
C LYS A 222 -8.35 -9.09 12.33
N THR A 223 -7.36 -8.23 12.58
CA THR A 223 -7.25 -6.90 11.99
C THR A 223 -5.94 -6.78 11.22
N ILE A 224 -6.04 -6.50 9.92
CA ILE A 224 -4.90 -6.27 9.02
C ILE A 224 -4.89 -4.80 8.63
N TYR A 225 -3.77 -4.14 8.86
CA TYR A 225 -3.48 -2.80 8.37
C TYR A 225 -2.57 -2.86 7.15
N PHE A 226 -3.01 -2.25 6.06
CA PHE A 226 -2.19 -1.97 4.89
C PHE A 226 -1.91 -0.47 4.83
N GLY A 227 -0.65 -0.05 5.00
CA GLY A 227 -0.29 1.36 5.12
C GLY A 227 -0.27 2.16 3.81
N GLY A 228 -0.38 1.49 2.66
CA GLY A 228 -0.09 2.10 1.37
C GLY A 228 1.33 2.65 1.30
N ASP A 229 1.57 3.52 0.33
CA ASP A 229 2.77 4.35 0.33
C ASP A 229 2.55 5.52 1.27
N SER A 230 3.50 5.71 2.17
CA SER A 230 3.40 6.77 3.17
C SER A 230 4.77 7.22 3.62
N GLY A 231 4.95 8.53 3.78
CA GLY A 231 5.97 9.08 4.66
C GLY A 231 5.56 8.91 6.13
N TYR A 232 6.47 9.17 7.06
CA TYR A 232 6.14 9.14 8.48
C TYR A 232 5.22 10.32 8.87
N GLY A 233 4.29 10.09 9.80
CA GLY A 233 3.42 11.10 10.38
C GLY A 233 2.52 10.56 11.50
N LYS A 234 1.75 11.43 12.17
CA LYS A 234 0.92 11.04 13.33
C LYS A 234 -0.21 10.07 13.00
N HIS A 235 -0.57 9.94 11.72
CA HIS A 235 -1.66 9.08 11.28
C HIS A 235 -1.47 7.62 11.71
N PHE A 236 -0.24 7.12 11.86
CA PHE A 236 0.02 5.78 12.40
C PHE A 236 -0.48 5.63 13.86
N ALA A 237 -0.24 6.62 14.70
CA ALA A 237 -0.74 6.64 16.08
C ALA A 237 -2.25 6.88 16.16
N ASP A 238 -2.80 7.69 15.25
CA ASP A 238 -4.26 7.88 15.13
C ASP A 238 -4.94 6.57 14.74
N ILE A 239 -4.35 5.80 13.80
CA ILE A 239 -4.83 4.48 13.40
C ILE A 239 -4.85 3.53 14.60
N ALA A 240 -3.80 3.48 15.43
CA ALA A 240 -3.80 2.67 16.66
C ALA A 240 -4.88 3.11 17.67
N SER A 241 -5.20 4.40 17.70
CA SER A 241 -6.23 4.95 18.61
C SER A 241 -7.64 4.58 18.15
N VAL A 242 -7.85 4.41 16.85
CA VAL A 242 -9.13 3.99 16.25
C VAL A 242 -9.26 2.46 16.23
N PHE A 243 -8.14 1.76 15.98
CA PHE A 243 -8.07 0.30 15.85
C PHE A 243 -7.04 -0.26 16.85
N PRO A 244 -7.42 -0.51 18.11
CA PRO A 244 -6.47 -0.81 19.19
C PRO A 244 -5.86 -2.22 19.14
N ALA A 245 -6.31 -3.10 18.24
CA ALA A 245 -5.89 -4.50 18.17
C ALA A 245 -5.54 -4.90 16.74
N ILE A 246 -4.47 -4.30 16.19
CA ILE A 246 -3.94 -4.65 14.86
C ILE A 246 -3.04 -5.88 14.98
N ASP A 247 -3.37 -6.95 14.26
CA ASP A 247 -2.56 -8.17 14.26
C ASP A 247 -1.39 -8.05 13.28
N PHE A 248 -1.65 -7.54 12.08
CA PHE A 248 -0.66 -7.42 11.01
C PHE A 248 -0.64 -6.00 10.46
N ALA A 249 0.54 -5.39 10.36
CA ALA A 249 0.75 -4.10 9.71
C ALA A 249 1.72 -4.24 8.54
N MET A 250 1.23 -3.96 7.33
CA MET A 250 2.01 -3.93 6.10
C MET A 250 2.51 -2.50 5.87
N ILE A 251 3.83 -2.30 5.95
CA ILE A 251 4.44 -0.96 5.92
C ILE A 251 5.58 -0.95 4.90
N GLY A 252 5.60 0.07 4.04
CA GLY A 252 6.64 0.27 3.04
C GLY A 252 8.01 0.53 3.68
N ILE A 253 9.07 -0.07 3.13
CA ILE A 253 10.45 0.14 3.61
C ILE A 253 11.42 0.58 2.50
N GLY A 254 10.97 0.61 1.26
CA GLY A 254 11.74 1.00 0.09
C GLY A 254 11.32 2.36 -0.47
N ALA A 255 11.91 2.71 -1.60
CA ALA A 255 11.73 3.99 -2.28
C ALA A 255 12.09 5.21 -1.42
N TYR A 256 13.11 5.10 -0.56
CA TYR A 256 13.32 6.06 0.54
C TYR A 256 14.56 6.95 0.39
N LYS A 257 15.41 6.73 -0.63
CA LYS A 257 16.55 7.62 -0.92
C LYS A 257 16.33 8.43 -2.21
N PRO A 258 16.74 9.71 -2.24
CA PRO A 258 17.34 10.46 -1.13
C PRO A 258 16.28 10.95 -0.13
N GLU A 259 16.63 10.89 1.16
CA GLU A 259 15.70 11.12 2.27
C GLU A 259 15.01 12.49 2.23
N PHE A 260 15.74 13.56 1.86
CA PHE A 260 15.19 14.91 1.77
C PHE A 260 14.01 15.04 0.80
N PHE A 261 13.94 14.16 -0.20
CA PHE A 261 12.90 14.14 -1.21
C PHE A 261 11.87 13.05 -0.90
N MET A 262 12.33 11.81 -0.69
CA MET A 262 11.46 10.65 -0.54
C MET A 262 10.74 10.60 0.80
N GLY A 263 11.34 11.10 1.89
CA GLY A 263 10.79 11.00 3.25
C GLY A 263 9.44 11.71 3.44
N GLN A 264 9.02 12.54 2.48
CA GLN A 264 7.69 13.14 2.49
C GLN A 264 6.57 12.16 2.15
N SER A 265 6.90 11.07 1.46
CA SER A 265 5.95 10.20 0.77
C SER A 265 6.26 8.70 0.92
N HIS A 266 7.48 8.34 1.35
CA HIS A 266 7.89 6.96 1.63
C HIS A 266 8.68 6.90 2.94
N THR A 267 8.38 5.89 3.76
CA THR A 267 9.11 5.60 4.99
C THR A 267 10.45 4.93 4.67
N SER A 268 11.52 5.43 5.28
CA SER A 268 12.76 4.66 5.42
C SER A 268 12.54 3.43 6.31
N PRO A 269 13.41 2.41 6.31
CA PRO A 269 13.31 1.30 7.27
C PRO A 269 13.27 1.79 8.74
N THR A 270 14.01 2.86 9.06
CA THR A 270 14.00 3.47 10.39
C THR A 270 12.64 4.10 10.71
N ASP A 271 12.08 4.88 9.78
CA ASP A 271 10.76 5.48 9.94
C ASP A 271 9.64 4.43 9.96
N ALA A 272 9.81 3.33 9.22
CA ALA A 272 8.88 2.22 9.17
C ALA A 272 8.82 1.48 10.52
N VAL A 273 9.95 1.32 11.21
CA VAL A 273 9.98 0.81 12.59
C VAL A 273 9.24 1.76 13.54
N LYS A 274 9.47 3.07 13.42
CA LYS A 274 8.75 4.07 14.22
C LYS A 274 7.24 4.01 13.96
N ALA A 275 6.84 4.00 12.69
CA ALA A 275 5.46 3.85 12.25
C ALA A 275 4.83 2.57 12.80
N PHE A 276 5.51 1.43 12.65
CA PHE A 276 5.05 0.14 13.19
C PHE A 276 4.80 0.22 14.70
N ASN A 277 5.77 0.73 15.46
CA ASN A 277 5.64 0.88 16.91
C ASN A 277 4.46 1.80 17.29
N ASP A 278 4.23 2.87 16.53
CA ASP A 278 3.09 3.78 16.73
C ASP A 278 1.74 3.12 16.43
N THR A 279 1.69 2.18 15.47
CA THR A 279 0.46 1.39 15.19
C THR A 279 0.13 0.40 16.31
N LYS A 280 1.09 0.05 17.17
CA LYS A 280 0.97 -1.01 18.19
C LYS A 280 0.54 -2.36 17.63
N ALA A 281 0.81 -2.59 16.34
CA ALA A 281 0.50 -3.86 15.70
C ALA A 281 1.40 -4.98 16.25
N LYS A 282 0.90 -6.22 16.24
CA LYS A 282 1.66 -7.38 16.76
C LYS A 282 2.76 -7.81 15.80
N VAL A 283 2.48 -7.78 14.50
CA VAL A 283 3.37 -8.30 13.45
C VAL A 283 3.57 -7.26 12.35
N MET A 284 4.82 -6.94 12.04
CA MET A 284 5.21 -6.11 10.90
C MET A 284 5.46 -6.99 9.67
N ILE A 285 4.84 -6.65 8.54
CA ILE A 285 5.14 -7.23 7.23
C ILE A 285 5.71 -6.11 6.35
N PRO A 286 7.04 -6.04 6.14
CA PRO A 286 7.62 -5.03 5.29
C PRO A 286 7.20 -5.23 3.83
N MET A 287 6.99 -4.14 3.09
CA MET A 287 6.62 -4.16 1.67
C MET A 287 7.31 -3.03 0.88
N HIS A 288 6.98 -2.89 -0.41
CA HIS A 288 7.51 -1.83 -1.29
C HIS A 288 9.03 -1.88 -1.51
N TYR A 289 9.64 -3.06 -1.44
CA TYR A 289 11.07 -3.26 -1.71
C TYR A 289 11.33 -4.46 -2.62
N GLY A 290 12.55 -4.51 -3.19
CA GLY A 290 13.08 -5.67 -3.92
C GLY A 290 12.39 -6.04 -5.23
N THR A 291 11.35 -5.32 -5.63
CA THR A 291 10.50 -5.65 -6.79
C THR A 291 10.69 -4.69 -7.95
N PHE A 292 10.77 -3.38 -7.68
CA PHE A 292 11.09 -2.37 -8.68
C PHE A 292 12.23 -1.49 -8.18
N ASP A 293 13.01 -0.95 -9.11
CA ASP A 293 14.06 0.01 -8.82
C ASP A 293 13.52 1.43 -9.00
N LEU A 294 13.06 2.05 -7.90
CA LEU A 294 12.29 3.30 -7.91
C LEU A 294 13.05 4.51 -7.33
N ALA A 295 14.16 4.28 -6.62
CA ALA A 295 14.81 5.29 -5.79
C ALA A 295 16.33 5.06 -5.73
N ASP A 296 17.08 5.86 -4.97
CA ASP A 296 18.55 5.83 -5.02
C ASP A 296 19.22 4.69 -4.26
N GLU A 297 18.51 4.00 -3.36
CA GLU A 297 19.05 2.86 -2.64
C GLU A 297 19.25 1.61 -3.53
N PRO A 298 20.21 0.73 -3.21
CA PRO A 298 20.25 -0.63 -3.75
C PRO A 298 18.99 -1.44 -3.40
N LEU A 299 18.56 -2.35 -4.28
CA LEU A 299 17.34 -3.15 -4.10
C LEU A 299 17.26 -3.91 -2.77
N GLY A 300 18.39 -4.40 -2.25
CA GLY A 300 18.47 -5.15 -1.00
C GLY A 300 18.75 -4.31 0.24
N ASP A 301 19.06 -3.02 0.07
CA ASP A 301 19.39 -2.11 1.16
C ASP A 301 18.24 -1.95 2.18
N PRO A 302 16.96 -1.77 1.78
CA PRO A 302 15.83 -1.73 2.71
C PRO A 302 15.80 -2.91 3.70
N LEU A 303 15.88 -4.13 3.18
CA LEU A 303 15.77 -5.34 3.99
C LEU A 303 17.01 -5.54 4.89
N ARG A 304 18.21 -5.21 4.39
CA ARG A 304 19.44 -5.23 5.19
C ARG A 304 19.34 -4.30 6.40
N VAL A 305 18.86 -3.07 6.20
CA VAL A 305 18.68 -2.09 7.27
C VAL A 305 17.61 -2.57 8.25
N MET A 306 16.48 -3.11 7.74
CA MET A 306 15.41 -3.64 8.58
C MET A 306 15.91 -4.76 9.53
N HIS A 307 16.65 -5.75 9.02
CA HIS A 307 17.22 -6.80 9.87
C HIS A 307 18.28 -6.30 10.86
N LYS A 308 18.97 -5.20 10.54
CA LYS A 308 19.86 -4.56 11.51
C LYS A 308 19.08 -3.96 12.67
N LEU A 309 17.98 -3.27 12.39
CA LEU A 309 17.09 -2.67 13.40
C LEU A 309 16.40 -3.75 14.25
N GLU A 310 15.97 -4.85 13.64
CA GLU A 310 15.45 -6.04 14.34
C GLU A 310 16.47 -6.59 15.35
N LYS A 311 17.72 -6.82 14.93
CA LYS A 311 18.80 -7.29 15.82
C LYS A 311 19.14 -6.32 16.95
N GLN A 312 18.81 -5.04 16.79
CA GLN A 312 19.00 -4.01 17.81
C GLN A 312 17.82 -3.90 18.78
N GLY A 313 16.75 -4.69 18.58
CA GLY A 313 15.55 -4.66 19.42
C GLY A 313 14.69 -3.40 19.22
N ALA A 314 14.75 -2.77 18.04
CA ALA A 314 14.01 -1.55 17.77
C ALA A 314 12.51 -1.77 17.46
N ILE A 315 12.11 -3.01 17.16
CA ILE A 315 10.75 -3.39 16.73
C ILE A 315 9.97 -3.92 17.94
N ASN A 316 8.89 -3.25 18.32
CA ASN A 316 8.03 -3.63 19.44
C ASN A 316 6.97 -4.68 19.01
N GLY A 317 7.43 -5.79 18.45
CA GLY A 317 6.58 -6.85 17.90
C GLY A 317 7.39 -7.83 17.05
N ASP A 318 6.71 -8.70 16.32
CA ASP A 318 7.37 -9.65 15.41
C ASP A 318 7.60 -9.04 14.03
N LEU A 319 8.76 -9.30 13.43
CA LEU A 319 8.99 -9.02 12.01
C LEU A 319 8.76 -10.29 11.18
N LYS A 320 7.94 -10.18 10.12
CA LYS A 320 7.74 -11.22 9.11
C LYS A 320 8.15 -10.69 7.74
N ALA A 321 9.46 -10.71 7.47
CA ALA A 321 10.02 -10.43 6.15
C ALA A 321 9.75 -11.61 5.20
N LEU A 322 8.55 -11.64 4.64
CA LEU A 322 8.09 -12.71 3.74
C LEU A 322 8.95 -12.77 2.47
N LYS A 323 9.17 -13.98 1.95
CA LYS A 323 9.60 -14.20 0.57
C LYS A 323 8.41 -13.93 -0.36
N VAL A 324 8.68 -13.57 -1.61
CA VAL A 324 7.61 -13.38 -2.60
C VAL A 324 6.95 -14.74 -2.86
N GLY A 325 5.63 -14.84 -2.63
CA GLY A 325 4.88 -16.09 -2.71
C GLY A 325 4.86 -16.92 -1.42
N GLU A 326 5.50 -16.45 -0.34
CA GLU A 326 5.40 -17.10 0.97
C GLU A 326 4.01 -16.92 1.57
N VAL A 327 3.46 -18.02 2.09
CA VAL A 327 2.13 -18.06 2.68
C VAL A 327 2.24 -17.92 4.19
N LEU A 328 1.79 -16.79 4.71
CA LEU A 328 1.61 -16.56 6.13
C LEU A 328 0.16 -16.92 6.51
N THR A 329 -0.01 -17.86 7.45
CA THR A 329 -1.34 -18.16 8.01
C THR A 329 -1.58 -17.23 9.21
N PRO A 330 -2.64 -16.41 9.21
CA PRO A 330 -3.05 -15.66 10.38
C PRO A 330 -3.63 -16.65 11.40
N ASN A 331 -2.79 -17.15 12.32
CA ASN A 331 -3.22 -18.11 13.34
C ASN A 331 -4.38 -17.54 14.18
N PRO A 332 -5.40 -18.34 14.54
CA PRO A 332 -6.52 -17.95 15.41
C PRO A 332 -6.08 -17.30 16.73
#